data_AF-A0A953ND47-F1
#
_entry.id   AF-A0A953ND47-F1
#
_cell.length_a   1.000
_cell.length_b   1.000
_cell.length_c   1.000
_cell.angle_alpha   90.00
_cell.angle_beta   90.00
_cell.angle_gamma   90.00
#
_symmetry.space_group_name_H-M   'P 1'
#
loop_
_entity.id
_entity.type
_entity.pdbx_description
1 polymer ?
#
loop_
_entity_poly.entity_id
_entity_poly.type
_entity_poly.pdbx_seq_one_letter_code
_entity_poly.pdbx_strand_id
1 'polypeptide(L)'
;MTGLKVLSNVFNKTVALTEFGSNYFLAFFVLMCIYVFNRTKNQSRLIKSLMFTLITFVSIVLFWGLSSALSNDIPIMYVNPIGVIFDAFVEMINTKGDIFKSFKGVPYVLGFQFLGVLAGFLTFIGLFYLFKTIPSNYFDKDIKPDLKYALFQNHNERTIAFSSKEAIFILLMTITIAITKRIPHSYGLNYFTTLLINMIVLFTILLFSSYFNFFSFHIFLATGFSILNLIFTNNKRDKIQIIKHYLIDLLLTIMIPVIAALITIGIYKGGNNSYAY
;
A
#
# COMPACT_ATOMS: atom_id res chain seq x y z
N MET A 1 -15.11 10.70 14.19
CA MET A 1 -15.01 9.23 14.33
C MET A 1 -13.53 8.87 14.45
N THR A 2 -13.13 7.82 15.17
CA THR A 2 -11.73 7.35 15.22
C THR A 2 -11.51 6.26 14.18
N GLY A 3 -10.25 5.99 13.79
CA GLY A 3 -9.91 4.93 12.83
C GLY A 3 -10.54 3.59 13.20
N LEU A 4 -10.40 3.17 14.45
CA LEU A 4 -10.95 1.90 14.91
C LEU A 4 -12.49 1.83 14.82
N LYS A 5 -13.20 2.93 15.10
CA LYS A 5 -14.67 2.99 14.99
C LYS A 5 -15.17 2.87 13.54
N VAL A 6 -14.33 3.15 12.53
CA VAL A 6 -14.62 2.86 11.11
C VAL A 6 -14.86 1.38 10.92
N LEU A 7 -14.05 0.55 11.55
CA LEU A 7 -14.06 -0.91 11.39
C LEU A 7 -15.25 -1.56 12.10
N SER A 8 -15.89 -0.83 13.02
CA SER A 8 -17.14 -1.22 13.66
C SER A 8 -18.41 -0.78 12.89
N ASN A 9 -18.27 0.01 11.82
CA ASN A 9 -19.37 0.53 11.01
C ASN A 9 -19.48 -0.17 9.64
N VAL A 10 -20.69 -0.24 9.07
CA VAL A 10 -20.92 -0.91 7.77
C VAL A 10 -20.48 -0.06 6.59
N PHE A 11 -20.61 1.26 6.70
CA PHE A 11 -20.30 2.18 5.61
C PHE A 11 -20.07 3.59 6.13
N ASN A 12 -19.09 4.27 5.56
CA ASN A 12 -18.89 5.71 5.71
C ASN A 12 -18.48 6.29 4.36
N LYS A 13 -19.26 7.24 3.84
CA LYS A 13 -19.06 7.84 2.51
C LYS A 13 -17.71 8.56 2.40
N THR A 14 -17.32 9.26 3.46
CA THR A 14 -16.07 10.01 3.54
C THR A 14 -14.86 9.08 3.48
N VAL A 15 -14.90 7.98 4.24
CA VAL A 15 -13.87 6.92 4.17
C VAL A 15 -13.86 6.24 2.80
N ALA A 16 -15.02 5.93 2.23
CA ALA A 16 -15.09 5.34 0.91
C ALA A 16 -14.42 6.23 -0.16
N LEU A 17 -14.67 7.54 -0.12
CA LEU A 17 -14.05 8.51 -1.02
C LEU A 17 -12.53 8.59 -0.83
N THR A 18 -12.05 8.66 0.42
CA THR A 18 -10.62 8.74 0.71
C THR A 18 -9.89 7.47 0.33
N GLU A 19 -10.41 6.29 0.66
CA GLU A 19 -9.80 5.01 0.30
C GLU A 19 -9.77 4.79 -1.20
N PHE A 20 -10.89 5.03 -1.89
CA PHE A 20 -10.95 4.90 -3.35
C PHE A 20 -9.99 5.86 -4.03
N GLY A 21 -10.09 7.14 -3.71
CA GLY A 21 -9.35 8.20 -4.38
C GLY A 21 -7.84 8.10 -4.16
N SER A 22 -7.42 7.87 -2.92
CA SER A 22 -5.99 7.72 -2.60
C SER A 22 -5.37 6.52 -3.31
N ASN A 23 -6.08 5.37 -3.32
CA ASN A 23 -5.59 4.17 -3.99
C ASN A 23 -5.61 4.29 -5.52
N TYR A 24 -6.60 4.98 -6.07
CA TYR A 24 -6.63 5.34 -7.49
C TYR A 24 -5.41 6.15 -7.89
N PHE A 25 -5.14 7.24 -7.17
CA PHE A 25 -4.00 8.11 -7.44
C PHE A 25 -2.68 7.35 -7.27
N LEU A 26 -2.55 6.59 -6.18
CA LEU A 26 -1.37 5.78 -5.89
C LEU A 26 -1.08 4.80 -7.02
N ALA A 27 -2.05 3.97 -7.42
CA ALA A 27 -1.88 2.97 -8.46
C ALA A 27 -1.51 3.60 -9.81
N PHE A 28 -2.26 4.62 -10.22
CA PHE A 28 -2.05 5.31 -11.47
C PHE A 28 -0.64 5.93 -11.57
N PHE A 29 -0.23 6.71 -10.56
CA PHE A 29 1.06 7.39 -10.60
C PHE A 29 2.24 6.45 -10.35
N VAL A 30 2.08 5.38 -9.56
CA VAL A 30 3.12 4.34 -9.42
C VAL A 30 3.37 3.65 -10.76
N LEU A 31 2.31 3.28 -11.49
CA LEU A 31 2.43 2.70 -12.83
C LEU A 31 3.10 3.65 -13.83
N MET A 32 2.67 4.91 -13.85
CA MET A 32 3.31 5.96 -14.68
C MET A 32 4.79 6.11 -14.34
N CYS A 33 5.12 6.14 -13.06
CA CYS A 33 6.48 6.25 -12.55
C CYS A 33 7.35 5.07 -13.03
N ILE A 34 6.88 3.83 -12.84
CA ILE A 34 7.57 2.61 -13.30
C ILE A 34 7.78 2.66 -14.82
N TYR A 35 6.73 3.00 -15.57
CA TYR A 35 6.78 3.09 -17.03
C TYR A 35 7.84 4.10 -17.51
N VAL A 36 7.84 5.31 -16.94
CA VAL A 36 8.83 6.34 -17.27
C VAL A 36 10.22 5.83 -16.95
N PHE A 37 10.47 5.36 -15.72
CA PHE A 37 11.79 4.94 -15.29
C PHE A 37 12.37 3.77 -16.08
N ASN A 38 11.53 2.82 -16.47
CA ASN A 38 11.98 1.68 -17.27
C ASN A 38 12.30 2.05 -18.72
N ARG A 39 11.87 3.24 -19.19
CA ARG A 39 12.24 3.81 -20.50
C ARG A 39 13.35 4.87 -20.43
N THR A 40 13.64 5.40 -19.25
CA THR A 40 14.75 6.35 -19.07
C THR A 40 16.11 5.66 -19.09
N LYS A 41 17.11 6.35 -19.63
CA LYS A 41 18.51 5.89 -19.68
C LYS A 41 19.16 5.79 -18.29
N ASN A 42 18.69 6.55 -17.31
CA ASN A 42 19.26 6.58 -15.96
C ASN A 42 18.27 6.01 -14.93
N GLN A 43 18.59 4.86 -14.35
CA GLN A 43 17.72 4.15 -13.41
C GLN A 43 18.18 4.29 -11.95
N SER A 44 18.21 5.51 -11.42
CA SER A 44 18.57 5.73 -10.01
C SER A 44 17.53 5.15 -9.05
N ARG A 45 17.95 4.16 -8.23
CA ARG A 45 17.14 3.56 -7.16
C ARG A 45 16.66 4.59 -6.13
N LEU A 46 17.50 5.58 -5.83
CA LEU A 46 17.18 6.66 -4.91
C LEU A 46 16.00 7.49 -5.44
N ILE A 47 16.03 7.86 -6.73
CA ILE A 47 14.97 8.65 -7.35
C ILE A 47 13.67 7.82 -7.43
N LYS A 48 13.74 6.54 -7.81
CA LYS A 48 12.56 5.63 -7.82
C LYS A 48 11.89 5.57 -6.44
N SER A 49 12.68 5.38 -5.38
CA SER A 49 12.19 5.28 -4.00
C SER A 49 11.60 6.61 -3.50
N LEU A 50 12.25 7.73 -3.83
CA LEU A 50 11.75 9.07 -3.54
C LEU A 50 10.41 9.32 -4.24
N MET A 51 10.31 8.99 -5.52
CA MET A 51 9.07 9.17 -6.28
C MET A 51 7.91 8.34 -5.74
N PHE A 52 8.13 7.06 -5.41
CA PHE A 52 7.08 6.24 -4.78
C PHE A 52 6.62 6.80 -3.43
N THR A 53 7.56 7.34 -2.64
CA THR A 53 7.23 8.00 -1.37
C THR A 53 6.42 9.27 -1.61
N LEU A 54 6.85 10.13 -2.54
CA LEU A 54 6.15 11.37 -2.89
C LEU A 54 4.76 11.10 -3.45
N ILE A 55 4.61 10.09 -4.31
CA ILE A 55 3.29 9.68 -4.82
C ILE A 55 2.38 9.25 -3.67
N THR A 56 2.89 8.48 -2.71
CA THR A 56 2.12 8.06 -1.53
C THR A 56 1.75 9.26 -0.66
N PHE A 57 2.69 10.18 -0.41
CA PHE A 57 2.45 11.39 0.36
C PHE A 57 1.38 12.28 -0.29
N VAL A 58 1.52 12.57 -1.58
CA VAL A 58 0.57 13.40 -2.33
C VAL A 58 -0.79 12.74 -2.37
N SER A 59 -0.86 11.42 -2.57
CA SER A 59 -2.10 10.66 -2.52
C SER A 59 -2.83 10.85 -1.18
N ILE A 60 -2.12 10.73 -0.05
CA ILE A 60 -2.69 10.93 1.28
C ILE A 60 -3.16 12.37 1.45
N VAL A 61 -2.27 13.35 1.22
CA VAL A 61 -2.56 14.77 1.49
C VAL A 61 -3.68 15.29 0.60
N LEU A 62 -3.69 14.93 -0.69
CA LEU A 62 -4.71 15.36 -1.64
C LEU A 62 -6.10 14.89 -1.21
N PHE A 63 -6.25 13.60 -0.92
CA PHE A 63 -7.56 13.06 -0.56
C PHE A 63 -7.96 13.36 0.88
N TRP A 64 -7.00 13.61 1.76
CA TRP A 64 -7.25 14.19 3.08
C TRP A 64 -7.83 15.61 2.96
N GLY A 65 -7.20 16.46 2.14
CA GLY A 65 -7.67 17.82 1.87
C GLY A 65 -9.04 17.86 1.19
N LEU A 66 -9.24 17.06 0.13
CA LEU A 66 -10.53 16.93 -0.55
C LEU A 66 -11.63 16.45 0.39
N SER A 67 -11.34 15.46 1.23
CA SER A 67 -12.31 14.95 2.20
C SER A 67 -12.67 16.01 3.25
N SER A 68 -11.70 16.80 3.69
CA SER A 68 -11.94 17.89 4.66
C SER A 68 -12.75 19.03 4.06
N ALA A 69 -12.64 19.26 2.75
CA ALA A 69 -13.41 20.27 2.04
C ALA A 69 -14.84 19.81 1.71
N LEU A 70 -15.04 18.52 1.44
CA LEU A 70 -16.33 17.97 0.99
C LEU A 70 -17.19 17.41 2.13
N SER A 71 -16.63 17.24 3.32
CA SER A 71 -17.30 16.59 4.45
C SER A 71 -16.91 17.23 5.78
N ASN A 72 -17.87 17.34 6.68
CA ASN A 72 -17.65 17.79 8.06
C ASN A 72 -17.07 16.67 8.97
N ASP A 73 -17.04 15.42 8.48
CA ASP A 73 -16.40 14.31 9.20
C ASP A 73 -14.88 14.44 9.20
N ILE A 74 -14.26 14.00 10.30
CA ILE A 74 -12.81 13.82 10.38
C ILE A 74 -12.38 12.82 9.29
N PRO A 75 -11.51 13.23 8.35
CA PRO A 75 -11.04 12.35 7.28
C PRO A 75 -10.17 11.24 7.85
N ILE A 76 -10.65 10.01 7.75
CA ILE A 76 -9.90 8.82 8.14
C ILE A 76 -9.45 8.10 6.86
N MET A 77 -8.19 7.69 6.86
CA MET A 77 -7.60 7.01 5.71
C MET A 77 -6.55 6.00 6.19
N TYR A 78 -6.68 4.79 5.69
CA TYR A 78 -5.75 3.69 5.84
C TYR A 78 -4.76 3.66 4.69
N VAL A 79 -5.22 3.88 3.45
CA VAL A 79 -4.50 3.70 2.17
C VAL A 79 -4.07 2.27 1.91
N ASN A 80 -3.55 1.58 2.93
CA ASN A 80 -2.93 0.27 2.81
C ASN A 80 -3.70 -0.82 3.58
N PRO A 81 -3.93 -2.00 2.98
CA PRO A 81 -4.54 -3.16 3.64
C PRO A 81 -3.86 -3.58 4.95
N ILE A 82 -2.54 -3.42 5.07
CA ILE A 82 -1.78 -3.72 6.30
C ILE A 82 -2.38 -2.97 7.49
N GLY A 83 -2.66 -1.67 7.31
CA GLY A 83 -3.21 -0.84 8.37
C GLY A 83 -4.64 -1.24 8.75
N VAL A 84 -5.46 -1.60 7.75
CA VAL A 84 -6.85 -2.04 7.95
C VAL A 84 -6.90 -3.33 8.76
N ILE A 85 -6.09 -4.33 8.37
CA ILE A 85 -6.03 -5.63 9.05
C ILE A 85 -5.55 -5.43 10.48
N PHE A 86 -4.44 -4.72 10.66
CA PHE A 86 -3.88 -4.48 11.99
C PHE A 86 -4.87 -3.78 12.93
N ASP A 87 -5.51 -2.70 12.48
CA ASP A 87 -6.48 -1.96 13.30
C ASP A 87 -7.75 -2.78 13.57
N ALA A 88 -8.18 -3.66 12.66
CA ALA A 88 -9.34 -4.53 12.88
C ALA A 88 -9.11 -5.50 14.04
N PHE A 89 -7.91 -6.08 14.12
CA PHE A 89 -7.55 -6.94 15.24
C PHE A 89 -7.40 -6.15 16.54
N VAL A 90 -6.86 -4.93 16.50
CA VAL A 90 -6.73 -4.09 17.70
C VAL A 90 -8.08 -3.59 18.22
N GLU A 91 -9.03 -3.30 17.33
CA GLU A 91 -10.40 -2.92 17.68
C GLU A 91 -11.13 -4.01 18.47
N MET A 92 -10.66 -5.27 18.45
CA MET A 92 -11.19 -6.33 19.31
C MET A 92 -11.08 -6.00 20.80
N ILE A 93 -10.14 -5.15 21.22
CA ILE A 93 -10.06 -4.68 22.60
C ILE A 93 -11.31 -3.84 22.94
N ASN A 94 -11.67 -2.90 22.06
CA ASN A 94 -12.77 -1.96 22.29
C ASN A 94 -14.15 -2.63 22.17
N THR A 95 -14.27 -3.66 21.32
CA THR A 95 -15.50 -4.44 21.17
C THR A 95 -15.64 -5.56 22.19
N LYS A 96 -14.76 -5.61 23.21
CA LYS A 96 -14.75 -6.65 24.26
C LYS A 96 -14.59 -8.07 23.70
N GLY A 97 -13.84 -8.22 22.62
CA GLY A 97 -13.56 -9.50 21.96
C GLY A 97 -14.57 -9.93 20.89
N ASP A 98 -15.56 -9.09 20.56
CA ASP A 98 -16.54 -9.38 19.51
C ASP A 98 -15.92 -9.19 18.11
N ILE A 99 -15.50 -10.30 17.51
CA ILE A 99 -14.88 -10.35 16.18
C ILE A 99 -15.83 -9.79 15.11
N PHE A 100 -17.13 -10.09 15.17
CA PHE A 100 -18.06 -9.64 14.12
C PHE A 100 -18.20 -8.13 14.11
N LYS A 101 -18.16 -7.50 15.28
CA LYS A 101 -18.18 -6.03 15.35
C LYS A 101 -16.88 -5.43 14.83
N SER A 102 -15.71 -5.92 15.25
CA SER A 102 -14.42 -5.33 14.85
C SER A 102 -14.09 -5.45 13.36
N PHE A 103 -14.70 -6.40 12.66
CA PHE A 103 -14.46 -6.65 11.25
C PHE A 103 -15.56 -6.14 10.32
N LYS A 104 -16.61 -5.51 10.86
CA LYS A 104 -17.80 -5.11 10.10
C LYS A 104 -17.47 -4.17 8.94
N GLY A 105 -16.52 -3.26 9.15
CA GLY A 105 -16.08 -2.27 8.19
C GLY A 105 -14.96 -2.72 7.25
N VAL A 106 -14.28 -3.83 7.58
CA VAL A 106 -13.13 -4.31 6.79
C VAL A 106 -13.49 -4.57 5.32
N PRO A 107 -14.60 -5.25 4.99
CA PRO A 107 -14.95 -5.54 3.60
C PRO A 107 -15.12 -4.28 2.74
N TYR A 108 -15.77 -3.23 3.25
CA TYR A 108 -16.00 -2.03 2.45
C TYR A 108 -14.71 -1.20 2.32
N VAL A 109 -13.92 -1.09 3.39
CA VAL A 109 -12.64 -0.34 3.34
C VAL A 109 -11.69 -1.01 2.34
N LEU A 110 -11.44 -2.32 2.47
CA LEU A 110 -10.62 -3.07 1.52
C LEU A 110 -11.23 -3.07 0.12
N GLY A 111 -12.57 -3.12 0.01
CA GLY A 111 -13.29 -3.05 -1.26
C GLY A 111 -13.03 -1.74 -2.01
N PHE A 112 -13.11 -0.59 -1.35
CA PHE A 112 -12.81 0.71 -1.99
C PHE A 112 -11.33 0.89 -2.29
N GLN A 113 -10.42 0.36 -1.47
CA GLN A 113 -8.99 0.33 -1.79
C GLN A 113 -8.74 -0.49 -3.07
N PHE A 114 -9.33 -1.68 -3.18
CA PHE A 114 -9.24 -2.53 -4.36
C PHE A 114 -9.83 -1.86 -5.60
N LEU A 115 -11.05 -1.31 -5.50
CA LEU A 115 -11.70 -0.58 -6.60
C LEU A 115 -10.89 0.64 -7.04
N GLY A 116 -10.30 1.38 -6.10
CA GLY A 116 -9.42 2.50 -6.38
C GLY A 116 -8.20 2.06 -7.18
N VAL A 117 -7.48 1.03 -6.69
CA VAL A 117 -6.34 0.46 -7.42
C VAL A 117 -6.74 -0.02 -8.81
N LEU A 118 -7.84 -0.77 -8.93
CA LEU A 118 -8.32 -1.27 -10.22
C LEU A 118 -8.62 -0.13 -11.20
N ALA A 119 -9.31 0.92 -10.76
CA ALA A 119 -9.58 2.10 -11.56
C ALA A 119 -8.27 2.79 -12.00
N GLY A 120 -7.27 2.89 -11.11
CA GLY A 120 -5.97 3.46 -11.43
C GLY A 120 -5.21 2.66 -12.50
N PHE A 121 -5.26 1.32 -12.43
CA PHE A 121 -4.72 0.44 -13.47
C PHE A 121 -5.42 0.64 -14.81
N LEU A 122 -6.76 0.63 -14.83
CA LEU A 122 -7.54 0.81 -16.06
C LEU A 122 -7.27 2.16 -16.71
N THR A 123 -7.23 3.24 -15.92
CA THR A 123 -6.90 4.58 -16.43
C THR A 123 -5.48 4.63 -16.98
N PHE A 124 -4.50 4.02 -16.28
CA PHE A 124 -3.13 3.95 -16.80
C PHE A 124 -3.06 3.22 -18.14
N ILE A 125 -3.73 2.07 -18.27
CA ILE A 125 -3.77 1.31 -19.54
C ILE A 125 -4.41 2.15 -20.64
N GLY A 126 -5.54 2.82 -20.36
CA GLY A 126 -6.20 3.71 -21.30
C GLY A 126 -5.26 4.83 -21.79
N LEU A 127 -4.62 5.54 -20.86
CA LEU A 127 -3.66 6.60 -21.20
C LEU A 127 -2.43 6.07 -21.93
N PHE A 128 -1.92 4.89 -21.56
CA PHE A 128 -0.79 4.27 -22.23
C PHE A 128 -1.10 4.09 -23.73
N TYR A 129 -2.29 3.57 -24.07
CA TYR A 129 -2.65 3.38 -25.48
C TYR A 129 -2.85 4.70 -26.24
N LEU A 130 -3.28 5.76 -25.56
CA LEU A 130 -3.40 7.10 -26.14
C LEU A 130 -2.03 7.75 -26.41
N PHE A 131 -1.05 7.53 -25.51
CA PHE A 131 0.22 8.26 -25.56
C PHE A 131 1.43 7.43 -26.00
N LYS A 132 1.28 6.12 -26.25
CA LYS A 132 2.40 5.25 -26.69
C LYS A 132 3.07 5.73 -27.99
N THR A 133 2.38 6.51 -28.81
CA THR A 133 2.85 6.98 -30.12
C THR A 133 3.59 8.32 -30.07
N ILE A 134 3.64 9.01 -28.93
CA ILE A 134 4.31 10.31 -28.83
C ILE A 134 5.83 10.09 -28.77
N PRO A 135 6.59 10.53 -29.79
CA PRO A 135 8.05 10.44 -29.76
C PRO A 135 8.61 11.44 -28.74
N SER A 136 9.56 11.02 -27.92
CA SER A 136 10.25 11.88 -26.96
C SER A 136 11.74 11.60 -26.99
N ASN A 137 12.55 12.66 -27.01
CA ASN A 137 14.00 12.59 -26.97
C ASN A 137 14.55 12.12 -25.61
N TYR A 138 13.70 12.09 -24.59
CA TYR A 138 14.06 11.67 -23.23
C TYR A 138 14.11 10.15 -23.06
N PHE A 139 13.36 9.41 -23.89
CA PHE A 139 13.34 7.96 -23.86
C PHE A 139 14.44 7.39 -24.75
N ASP A 140 14.93 6.22 -24.37
CA ASP A 140 15.84 5.49 -25.22
C ASP A 140 15.15 5.14 -26.56
N LYS A 141 15.77 5.52 -27.68
CA LYS A 141 15.18 5.38 -29.02
C LYS A 141 15.07 3.91 -29.42
N ASP A 142 15.89 3.05 -28.82
CA ASP A 142 15.90 1.61 -29.08
C ASP A 142 14.81 0.87 -28.28
N ILE A 143 14.21 1.52 -27.27
CA ILE A 143 13.16 0.92 -26.42
C ILE A 143 11.78 1.27 -26.98
N LYS A 144 11.19 0.30 -27.69
CA LYS A 144 9.80 0.39 -28.15
C LYS A 144 8.83 0.44 -26.96
N PRO A 145 7.80 1.30 -27.00
CA PRO A 145 6.82 1.38 -25.93
C PRO A 145 5.99 0.10 -25.84
N ASP A 146 6.15 -0.65 -24.75
CA ASP A 146 5.38 -1.85 -24.41
C ASP A 146 4.82 -1.72 -22.99
N LEU A 147 3.60 -2.20 -22.76
CA LEU A 147 2.97 -2.25 -21.44
C LEU A 147 3.79 -3.13 -20.48
N LYS A 148 4.59 -4.07 -20.99
CA LYS A 148 5.54 -4.86 -20.20
C LYS A 148 6.52 -4.00 -19.40
N TYR A 149 6.83 -2.78 -19.84
CA TYR A 149 7.71 -1.87 -19.10
C TYR A 149 7.02 -1.21 -17.90
N ALA A 150 5.70 -1.31 -17.78
CA ALA A 150 4.96 -0.89 -16.59
C ALA A 150 4.86 -1.99 -15.53
N LEU A 151 5.55 -3.12 -15.72
CA LEU A 151 5.48 -4.27 -14.81
C LEU A 151 6.63 -4.28 -13.82
N PHE A 152 6.32 -4.68 -12.59
CA PHE A 152 7.30 -5.07 -11.60
C PHE A 152 7.76 -6.51 -11.86
N GLN A 153 9.05 -6.75 -12.08
CA GLN A 153 9.60 -8.07 -12.43
C GLN A 153 10.28 -8.79 -11.25
N ASN A 154 9.60 -8.84 -10.09
CA ASN A 154 10.18 -9.44 -8.87
C ASN A 154 10.10 -10.98 -8.81
N HIS A 155 9.58 -11.61 -9.86
CA HIS A 155 9.27 -13.04 -9.84
C HIS A 155 10.44 -13.94 -10.27
N ASN A 156 11.56 -13.38 -10.72
CA ASN A 156 12.72 -14.16 -11.15
C ASN A 156 13.60 -14.65 -9.98
N GLU A 157 13.33 -14.18 -8.76
CA GLU A 157 14.07 -14.53 -7.55
C GLU A 157 13.76 -15.96 -7.07
N ARG A 158 14.69 -16.60 -6.36
CA ARG A 158 14.41 -17.86 -5.67
C ARG A 158 13.33 -17.62 -4.62
N THR A 159 12.33 -18.51 -4.52
CA THR A 159 11.19 -18.36 -3.60
C THR A 159 11.61 -18.04 -2.16
N ILE A 160 12.65 -18.70 -1.64
CA ILE A 160 13.11 -18.47 -0.25
C ILE A 160 13.62 -17.03 -0.09
N ALA A 161 14.45 -16.55 -1.02
CA ALA A 161 14.97 -15.19 -1.00
C ALA A 161 13.85 -14.15 -1.12
N PHE A 162 12.90 -14.39 -2.04
CA PHE A 162 11.69 -13.58 -2.19
C PHE A 162 10.89 -13.53 -0.88
N SER A 163 10.57 -14.68 -0.29
CA SER A 163 9.75 -14.78 0.92
C SER A 163 10.42 -14.11 2.12
N SER A 164 11.72 -14.30 2.32
CA SER A 164 12.46 -13.66 3.42
C SER A 164 12.50 -12.15 3.27
N LYS A 165 12.72 -11.66 2.04
CA LYS A 165 12.70 -10.23 1.72
C LYS A 165 11.33 -9.62 2.02
N GLU A 166 10.26 -10.19 1.46
CA GLU A 166 8.88 -9.71 1.68
C GLU A 166 8.55 -9.70 3.16
N ALA A 167 8.88 -10.78 3.89
CA ALA A 167 8.60 -10.87 5.32
C ALA A 167 9.29 -9.76 6.13
N ILE A 168 10.57 -9.48 5.87
CA ILE A 168 11.32 -8.43 6.58
C ILE A 168 10.72 -7.05 6.31
N PHE A 169 10.47 -6.70 5.04
CA PHE A 169 10.00 -5.37 4.70
C PHE A 169 8.52 -5.13 5.07
N ILE A 170 7.65 -6.15 4.93
CA ILE A 170 6.27 -6.07 5.42
C ILE A 170 6.24 -5.95 6.94
N LEU A 171 7.11 -6.67 7.66
CA LEU A 171 7.22 -6.53 9.12
C LEU A 171 7.67 -5.13 9.53
N LEU A 172 8.72 -4.59 8.91
CA LEU A 172 9.18 -3.22 9.17
C LEU A 172 8.09 -2.19 8.87
N MET A 173 7.40 -2.34 7.74
CA MET A 173 6.30 -1.46 7.36
C MET A 173 5.14 -1.53 8.36
N THR A 174 4.76 -2.74 8.77
CA THR A 174 3.69 -2.99 9.75
C THR A 174 4.02 -2.36 11.10
N ILE A 175 5.20 -2.67 11.66
CA ILE A 175 5.65 -2.10 12.94
C ILE A 175 5.66 -0.58 12.85
N THR A 176 6.23 -0.01 11.79
CA THR A 176 6.38 1.43 11.74
C THR A 176 5.04 2.13 11.55
N ILE A 177 4.31 1.85 10.46
CA ILE A 177 3.09 2.60 10.11
C ILE A 177 2.00 2.41 11.15
N ALA A 178 1.93 1.21 11.73
CA ALA A 178 0.84 0.86 12.63
C ALA A 178 1.10 1.30 14.08
N ILE A 179 2.37 1.38 14.52
CA ILE A 179 2.73 1.87 15.86
C ILE A 179 2.91 3.39 15.89
N THR A 180 3.43 4.03 14.84
CA THR A 180 3.61 5.50 14.84
C THR A 180 2.29 6.27 14.97
N LYS A 181 1.21 5.74 14.40
CA LYS A 181 -0.16 6.28 14.56
C LYS A 181 -0.66 6.23 16.01
N ARG A 182 0.03 5.49 16.90
CA ARG A 182 -0.31 5.29 18.32
C ARG A 182 0.62 6.00 19.28
N ILE A 183 1.62 6.73 18.78
CA ILE A 183 2.42 7.61 19.61
C ILE A 183 1.48 8.73 20.11
N PRO A 184 1.24 8.84 21.43
CA PRO A 184 0.19 9.71 21.93
C PRO A 184 0.50 11.18 21.65
N HIS A 185 -0.55 11.97 21.40
CA HIS A 185 -0.46 13.42 21.15
C HIS A 185 0.15 14.19 22.34
N SER A 186 0.25 13.57 23.52
CA SER A 186 0.97 14.09 24.68
C SER A 186 2.46 14.36 24.41
N TYR A 187 3.04 13.73 23.37
CA TYR A 187 4.40 14.04 22.90
C TYR A 187 4.45 15.24 21.93
N GLY A 188 3.36 15.99 21.75
CA GLY A 188 3.30 17.21 20.94
C GLY A 188 3.27 16.99 19.42
N LEU A 189 3.16 15.75 18.96
CA LEU A 189 3.07 15.43 17.53
C LEU A 189 1.64 15.61 17.04
N ASN A 190 1.43 16.55 16.11
CA ASN A 190 0.18 16.67 15.37
C ASN A 190 0.12 15.64 14.22
N TYR A 191 -1.07 15.47 13.64
CA TYR A 191 -1.31 14.50 12.56
C TYR A 191 -0.37 14.67 11.36
N PHE A 192 -0.09 15.92 10.96
CA PHE A 192 0.78 16.22 9.83
C PHE A 192 2.24 15.84 10.12
N THR A 193 2.74 16.11 11.33
CA THR A 193 4.08 15.69 11.75
C THR A 193 4.21 14.17 11.78
N THR A 194 3.20 13.46 12.31
CA THR A 194 3.17 11.98 12.27
C THR A 194 3.17 11.46 10.84
N LEU A 195 2.44 12.12 9.92
CA LEU A 195 2.46 11.78 8.50
C LEU A 195 3.86 11.97 7.88
N LEU A 196 4.53 13.09 8.17
CA LEU A 196 5.90 13.34 7.68
C LEU A 196 6.89 12.28 8.18
N ILE A 197 6.83 11.92 9.46
CA ILE A 197 7.66 10.85 10.03
C ILE A 197 7.38 9.53 9.30
N ASN A 198 6.12 9.20 9.06
CA ASN A 198 5.74 8.01 8.29
C ASN A 198 6.28 8.02 6.87
N MET A 199 6.32 9.18 6.21
CA MET A 199 6.89 9.29 4.86
C MET A 199 8.42 9.14 4.87
N ILE A 200 9.11 9.68 5.87
CA ILE A 200 10.56 9.47 6.03
C ILE A 200 10.85 7.99 6.22
N VAL A 201 10.12 7.30 7.09
CA VAL A 201 10.33 5.86 7.30
C VAL A 201 9.94 5.05 6.06
N LEU A 202 8.82 5.37 5.39
CA LEU A 202 8.44 4.72 4.15
C LEU A 202 9.53 4.89 3.08
N PHE A 203 10.10 6.09 2.95
CA PHE A 203 11.22 6.34 2.04
C PHE A 203 12.42 5.47 2.39
N THR A 204 12.81 5.40 3.67
CA THR A 204 13.92 4.55 4.11
C THR A 204 13.67 3.08 3.79
N ILE A 205 12.47 2.56 4.09
CA ILE A 205 12.08 1.18 3.78
C ILE A 205 12.13 0.93 2.28
N LEU A 206 11.53 1.82 1.46
CA LEU A 206 11.53 1.68 0.00
C LEU A 206 12.94 1.76 -0.56
N LEU A 207 13.79 2.68 -0.07
CA LEU A 207 15.17 2.82 -0.49
C LEU A 207 15.97 1.54 -0.24
N PHE A 208 15.92 0.98 0.97
CA PHE A 208 16.60 -0.28 1.26
C PHE A 208 16.01 -1.44 0.45
N SER A 209 14.68 -1.52 0.33
CA SER A 209 14.04 -2.56 -0.45
C SER A 209 14.40 -2.51 -1.93
N SER A 210 14.69 -1.32 -2.48
CA SER A 210 15.06 -1.13 -3.88
C SER A 210 16.34 -1.89 -4.29
N TYR A 211 17.22 -2.20 -3.33
CA TYR A 211 18.41 -3.05 -3.56
C TYR A 211 18.05 -4.52 -3.73
N PHE A 212 16.83 -4.92 -3.35
CA PHE A 212 16.26 -6.25 -3.47
C PHE A 212 15.07 -6.27 -4.45
N ASN A 213 15.13 -5.43 -5.48
CA ASN A 213 14.05 -5.23 -6.45
C ASN A 213 12.73 -4.76 -5.83
N PHE A 214 12.74 -4.04 -4.71
CA PHE A 214 11.54 -3.64 -3.97
C PHE A 214 10.71 -4.82 -3.45
N PHE A 215 9.91 -4.54 -2.44
CA PHE A 215 8.92 -5.45 -1.88
C PHE A 215 7.52 -4.99 -2.29
N SER A 216 6.53 -5.87 -2.13
CA SER A 216 5.14 -5.55 -2.41
C SER A 216 4.52 -4.72 -1.30
N PHE A 217 4.83 -3.42 -1.28
CA PHE A 217 4.31 -2.53 -0.24
C PHE A 217 2.78 -2.37 -0.24
N HIS A 218 2.08 -2.80 -1.29
CA HIS A 218 0.62 -2.75 -1.38
C HIS A 218 0.06 -3.95 -2.15
N ILE A 219 -0.62 -4.86 -1.45
CA ILE A 219 -1.06 -6.15 -2.04
C ILE A 219 -2.01 -6.01 -3.23
N PHE A 220 -2.86 -4.99 -3.28
CA PHE A 220 -3.71 -4.76 -4.46
C PHE A 220 -2.90 -4.27 -5.68
N LEU A 221 -1.80 -3.54 -5.48
CA LEU A 221 -0.89 -3.22 -6.58
C LEU A 221 -0.17 -4.49 -7.05
N ALA A 222 0.33 -5.30 -6.11
CA ALA A 222 0.96 -6.58 -6.40
C ALA A 222 0.01 -7.54 -7.14
N THR A 223 -1.29 -7.50 -6.82
CA THR A 223 -2.34 -8.24 -7.53
C THR A 223 -2.42 -7.79 -8.99
N GLY A 224 -2.51 -6.47 -9.24
CA GLY A 224 -2.53 -5.93 -10.60
C GLY A 224 -1.27 -6.27 -11.40
N PHE A 225 -0.08 -6.14 -10.79
CA PHE A 225 1.18 -6.54 -11.42
C PHE A 225 1.23 -8.04 -11.74
N SER A 226 0.78 -8.89 -10.82
CA SER A 226 0.76 -10.34 -11.01
C SER A 226 -0.18 -10.74 -12.14
N ILE A 227 -1.38 -10.14 -12.22
CA ILE A 227 -2.33 -10.38 -13.32
C ILE A 227 -1.71 -10.00 -14.67
N LEU A 228 -1.13 -8.79 -14.77
CA LEU A 228 -0.50 -8.37 -16.02
C LEU A 228 0.70 -9.26 -16.38
N ASN A 229 1.55 -9.61 -15.41
CA ASN A 229 2.67 -10.54 -15.63
C ASN A 229 2.18 -11.91 -16.12
N LEU A 230 1.05 -12.42 -15.65
CA LEU A 230 0.45 -13.69 -16.11
C LEU A 230 -0.10 -13.60 -17.54
N ILE A 231 -0.65 -12.46 -17.93
CA ILE A 231 -1.14 -12.20 -19.29
C ILE A 231 0.04 -12.16 -20.28
N PHE A 232 1.14 -11.49 -19.91
CA PHE A 232 2.27 -11.26 -20.81
C PHE A 232 3.30 -12.40 -20.85
N THR A 233 3.32 -13.26 -19.84
CA THR A 233 4.22 -14.42 -19.76
C THR A 233 3.63 -15.58 -20.55
N ASN A 234 4.43 -16.20 -21.43
CA ASN A 234 4.00 -17.40 -22.17
C ASN A 234 4.49 -18.72 -21.54
N ASN A 235 5.55 -18.66 -20.74
CA ASN A 235 6.16 -19.82 -20.11
C ASN A 235 5.36 -20.31 -18.90
N LYS A 236 4.96 -21.59 -18.91
CA LYS A 236 4.20 -22.22 -17.82
C LYS A 236 4.96 -22.21 -16.49
N ARG A 237 6.28 -22.40 -16.50
CA ARG A 237 7.12 -22.41 -15.28
C ARG A 237 7.09 -21.04 -14.60
N ASP A 238 7.24 -19.98 -15.39
CA ASP A 238 7.26 -18.60 -14.91
C ASP A 238 5.87 -18.20 -14.37
N LYS A 239 4.78 -18.63 -15.03
CA LYS A 239 3.41 -18.44 -14.51
C LYS A 239 3.21 -19.05 -13.12
N ILE A 240 3.68 -20.28 -12.93
CA ILE A 240 3.59 -20.96 -11.62
C ILE A 240 4.39 -20.18 -10.56
N GLN A 241 5.57 -19.68 -10.91
CA GLN A 241 6.40 -18.88 -10.00
C GLN A 241 5.73 -17.56 -9.63
N ILE A 242 5.11 -16.86 -10.59
CA ILE A 242 4.33 -15.62 -10.34
C ILE A 242 3.19 -15.90 -9.35
N ILE A 243 2.38 -16.94 -9.59
CA ILE A 243 1.26 -17.33 -8.70
C ILE A 243 1.79 -17.65 -7.31
N LYS A 244 2.86 -18.44 -7.21
CA LYS A 244 3.45 -18.82 -5.93
C LYS A 244 3.95 -17.61 -5.14
N HIS A 245 4.66 -16.70 -5.78
CA HIS A 245 5.18 -15.49 -5.15
C HIS A 245 4.02 -14.57 -4.69
N TYR A 246 2.99 -14.42 -5.53
CA TYR A 246 1.79 -13.66 -5.16
C TYR A 246 1.07 -14.25 -3.93
N LEU A 247 0.90 -15.57 -3.87
CA LEU A 247 0.25 -16.22 -2.73
C LEU A 247 1.06 -16.05 -1.43
N ILE A 248 2.39 -16.11 -1.51
CA ILE A 248 3.27 -15.83 -0.37
C ILE A 248 3.08 -14.40 0.10
N ASP A 249 3.08 -13.45 -0.83
CA ASP A 249 2.94 -12.03 -0.54
C ASP A 249 1.58 -11.69 0.08
N LEU A 250 0.50 -12.28 -0.45
CA LEU A 250 -0.85 -12.20 0.13
C LEU A 250 -0.89 -12.75 1.56
N LEU A 251 -0.29 -13.94 1.77
CA LEU A 251 -0.24 -14.58 3.07
C LEU A 251 0.56 -13.75 4.07
N LEU A 252 1.73 -13.22 3.69
CA LEU A 252 2.55 -12.37 4.55
C LEU A 252 1.86 -11.05 4.88
N THR A 253 1.20 -10.43 3.90
CA THR A 253 0.41 -9.20 4.09
C THR A 253 -0.74 -9.38 5.08
N ILE A 254 -1.27 -10.60 5.22
CA ILE A 254 -2.30 -10.91 6.22
C ILE A 254 -1.65 -11.31 7.55
N MET A 255 -0.75 -12.28 7.55
CA MET A 255 -0.22 -12.88 8.78
C MET A 255 0.61 -11.90 9.61
N ILE A 256 1.46 -11.08 8.99
CA ILE A 256 2.36 -10.19 9.71
C ILE A 256 1.58 -9.12 10.51
N PRO A 257 0.62 -8.39 9.92
CA PRO A 257 -0.23 -7.46 10.65
C PRO A 257 -1.02 -8.12 11.78
N VAL A 258 -1.52 -9.34 11.57
CA VAL A 258 -2.22 -10.10 12.62
C VAL A 258 -1.30 -10.41 13.80
N ILE A 259 -0.12 -10.97 13.54
CA ILE A 259 0.85 -11.32 14.59
C ILE A 259 1.27 -10.05 15.35
N ALA A 260 1.57 -8.96 14.63
CA ALA A 260 1.94 -7.69 15.24
C ALA A 260 0.81 -7.11 16.10
N ALA A 261 -0.45 -7.19 15.64
CA ALA A 261 -1.61 -6.74 16.41
C ALA A 261 -1.79 -7.57 17.68
N LEU A 262 -1.70 -8.90 17.60
CA LEU A 262 -1.80 -9.80 18.75
C LEU A 262 -0.70 -9.55 19.79
N ILE A 263 0.54 -9.33 19.36
CA ILE A 263 1.65 -8.94 20.25
C ILE A 263 1.32 -7.61 20.94
N THR A 264 0.83 -6.62 20.19
CA THR A 264 0.44 -5.31 20.75
C THR A 264 -0.66 -5.45 21.80
N ILE A 265 -1.68 -6.27 21.54
CA ILE A 265 -2.75 -6.59 22.50
C ILE A 265 -2.20 -7.29 23.74
N GLY A 266 -1.24 -8.22 23.56
CA GLY A 266 -0.59 -8.94 24.65
C GLY A 266 0.21 -8.02 25.58
N ILE A 267 1.06 -7.16 25.01
CA ILE A 267 1.80 -6.12 25.76
C ILE A 267 0.82 -5.23 26.53
N TYR A 268 -0.28 -4.87 25.89
CA TYR A 268 -1.30 -4.03 26.48
C TYR A 268 -2.02 -4.68 27.66
N LYS A 269 -2.49 -5.93 27.53
CA LYS A 269 -3.13 -6.64 28.64
C LYS A 269 -2.18 -6.94 29.80
N GLY A 270 -0.88 -7.06 29.52
CA GLY A 270 0.15 -7.30 30.54
C GLY A 270 0.63 -6.03 31.25
N GLY A 271 0.49 -4.86 30.64
CA GLY A 271 0.76 -3.57 31.28
C GLY A 271 -0.52 -2.97 31.88
N ASN A 272 -0.46 -2.33 33.05
CA ASN A 272 -1.60 -1.62 33.65
C ASN A 272 -2.05 -0.36 32.86
N ASN A 273 -1.83 -0.30 31.55
CA ASN A 273 -2.14 0.84 30.72
C ASN A 273 -3.57 0.72 30.16
N SER A 274 -4.28 1.85 30.03
CA SER A 274 -5.54 1.97 29.29
C SER A 274 -5.26 2.27 27.82
N TYR A 275 -5.95 1.63 26.86
CA TYR A 275 -5.79 1.93 25.44
C TYR A 275 -6.43 3.30 25.25
N ALA A 276 -5.62 4.35 25.17
CA ALA A 276 -6.11 5.66 24.85
C ALA A 276 -6.38 5.72 23.35
N TYR A 277 -7.67 5.60 22.98
CA TYR A 277 -8.22 6.18 21.75
C TYR A 277 -9.51 6.91 22.06
#